data_AF-M5PW49-F1
#
_entry.id   AF-M5PW49-F1
#
_cell.length_a   1.000
_cell.length_b   1.000
_cell.length_c   1.000
_cell.angle_alpha   90.00
_cell.angle_beta   90.00
_cell.angle_gamma   90.00
#
_symmetry.space_group_name_H-M   'P 1'
#
loop_
_entity.id
_entity.type
_entity.pdbx_description
1 polymer ?
#
loop_
_entity_poly.entity_id
_entity_poly.type
_entity_poly.pdbx_seq_one_letter_code
_entity_poly.pdbx_strand_id
1 'polypeptide(L)'
;MTMNPADADRLRKHIVEVILEHVSRDEARRREALSEFFGVTLPAVDDAQTQRLAELVPPLLPVLYEKWANMFASRLFETVPEEQIEDLCRSGEKNRATLLLVYIMFMESERMEKQVAQDLRAHGLQLAPEAGQDAVASYLRARLSSLAAEARKLQ
;
A
#
# COMPACT_ATOMS: atom_id res chain seq x y z
N MET A 1 -28.50 -13.06 15.06
CA MET A 1 -28.07 -12.52 16.38
C MET A 1 -27.21 -11.32 16.06
N THR A 2 -27.42 -10.15 16.65
CA THR A 2 -26.53 -8.98 16.42
C THR A 2 -25.26 -9.13 17.24
N MET A 3 -24.11 -9.02 16.58
CA MET A 3 -22.77 -9.09 17.17
C MET A 3 -22.59 -8.01 18.24
N ASN A 4 -21.94 -8.39 19.34
CA ASN A 4 -21.59 -7.46 20.40
C ASN A 4 -20.50 -6.48 19.90
N PRO A 5 -20.60 -5.17 20.20
CA PRO A 5 -19.57 -4.17 19.85
C PRO A 5 -18.12 -4.59 20.18
N ALA A 6 -17.88 -5.25 21.31
CA ALA A 6 -16.54 -5.70 21.68
C ALA A 6 -15.97 -6.77 20.73
N ASP A 7 -16.83 -7.68 20.25
CA ASP A 7 -16.44 -8.70 19.28
C ASP A 7 -16.23 -8.09 17.90
N ALA A 8 -17.07 -7.13 17.51
CA ALA A 8 -16.90 -6.38 16.27
C ALA A 8 -15.54 -5.64 16.23
N ASP A 9 -15.18 -4.97 17.32
CA ASP A 9 -13.88 -4.28 17.44
C ASP A 9 -12.70 -5.24 17.38
N ARG A 10 -12.82 -6.42 18.00
CA ARG A 10 -11.78 -7.46 17.92
C ARG A 10 -11.58 -7.93 16.48
N LEU A 11 -12.66 -8.20 15.75
CA LEU A 11 -12.61 -8.64 14.36
C LEU A 11 -12.07 -7.55 13.43
N ARG A 12 -12.45 -6.28 13.64
CA ARG A 12 -11.86 -5.14 12.91
C ARG A 12 -10.35 -5.06 13.09
N LYS A 13 -9.87 -5.16 14.33
CA LYS A 13 -8.43 -5.18 14.64
C LYS A 13 -7.73 -6.35 13.95
N HIS A 14 -8.33 -7.54 14.04
CA HIS A 14 -7.79 -8.73 13.39
C HIS A 14 -7.64 -8.55 11.86
N ILE A 15 -8.65 -7.98 11.20
CA ILE A 15 -8.59 -7.70 9.75
C ILE A 15 -7.44 -6.75 9.42
N VAL A 16 -7.33 -5.65 10.16
CA VAL A 16 -6.26 -4.66 9.95
C VAL A 16 -4.88 -5.30 10.17
N GLU A 17 -4.71 -6.09 11.24
CA GLU A 17 -3.46 -6.80 11.54
C GLU A 17 -3.06 -7.76 10.41
N VAL A 18 -3.99 -8.57 9.91
CA VAL A 18 -3.72 -9.52 8.81
C VAL A 18 -3.31 -8.80 7.53
N ILE A 19 -3.96 -7.68 7.21
CA ILE A 19 -3.62 -6.87 6.05
C ILE A 19 -2.22 -6.30 6.20
N LEU A 20 -1.95 -5.57 7.29
CA LEU A 20 -0.66 -4.92 7.53
C LEU A 20 0.50 -5.92 7.61
N GLU A 21 0.25 -7.11 8.18
CA GLU A 21 1.22 -8.21 8.18
C GLU A 21 1.70 -8.58 6.77
N HIS A 22 0.84 -8.46 5.75
CA HIS A 22 1.17 -8.83 4.37
C HIS A 22 1.60 -7.64 3.51
N VAL A 23 1.06 -6.44 3.73
CA VAL A 23 1.23 -5.32 2.80
C VAL A 23 2.28 -4.29 3.24
N SER A 24 2.69 -4.27 4.51
CA SER A 24 3.52 -3.16 5.04
C SER A 24 4.76 -3.58 5.85
N ARG A 25 5.12 -4.87 5.87
CA ARG A 25 6.02 -5.40 6.91
C ARG A 25 7.51 -5.46 6.54
N ASP A 26 7.83 -5.71 5.28
CA ASP A 26 9.20 -6.04 4.89
C ASP A 26 9.68 -5.19 3.71
N GLU A 27 10.40 -4.11 4.03
CA GLU A 27 10.98 -3.20 3.06
C GLU A 27 12.05 -3.88 2.18
N ALA A 28 12.74 -4.91 2.68
CA ALA A 28 13.72 -5.65 1.89
C ALA A 28 13.02 -6.50 0.83
N ARG A 29 11.99 -7.27 1.23
CA ARG A 29 11.16 -8.03 0.28
C ARG A 29 10.42 -7.14 -0.70
N ARG A 30 10.01 -5.95 -0.28
CA ARG A 30 9.44 -4.94 -1.18
C ARG A 30 10.45 -4.50 -2.24
N ARG A 31 11.69 -4.21 -1.85
CA ARG A 31 12.75 -3.83 -2.81
C ARG A 31 13.07 -4.96 -3.78
N GLU A 32 13.13 -6.19 -3.29
CA GLU A 32 13.28 -7.39 -4.12
C GLU A 32 12.15 -7.48 -5.16
N ALA A 33 10.89 -7.41 -4.72
CA ALA A 33 9.73 -7.44 -5.61
C ALA A 33 9.71 -6.30 -6.63
N LEU A 34 10.12 -5.08 -6.23
CA LEU A 34 10.25 -3.94 -7.14
C LEU A 34 11.34 -4.17 -8.20
N SER A 35 12.48 -4.75 -7.81
CA SER A 35 13.57 -5.07 -8.73
C SER A 35 13.13 -6.12 -9.75
N GLU A 36 12.47 -7.19 -9.31
CA GLU A 36 11.90 -8.21 -10.20
C GLU A 36 10.87 -7.62 -11.17
N PHE A 37 9.95 -6.80 -10.65
CA PHE A 37 8.95 -6.11 -11.47
C PHE A 37 9.61 -5.23 -12.54
N PHE A 38 10.64 -4.46 -12.19
CA PHE A 38 11.37 -3.64 -13.16
C PHE A 38 12.13 -4.49 -14.18
N GLY A 39 12.70 -5.63 -13.79
CA GLY A 39 13.35 -6.55 -14.73
C GLY A 39 12.37 -7.11 -15.78
N VAL A 40 11.13 -7.37 -15.39
CA VAL A 40 10.08 -7.84 -16.31
C VAL A 40 9.52 -6.71 -17.18
N THR A 41 9.30 -5.52 -16.60
CA THR A 41 8.64 -4.40 -17.29
C THR A 41 9.59 -3.53 -18.11
N LEU A 42 10.88 -3.54 -17.80
CA LEU A 42 11.93 -2.76 -18.45
C LEU A 42 13.05 -3.69 -18.96
N PRO A 43 12.80 -4.48 -20.02
CA PRO A 43 13.74 -5.51 -20.50
C PRO A 43 15.07 -4.96 -21.05
N ALA A 44 15.20 -3.64 -21.23
CA ALA A 44 16.42 -2.97 -21.66
C ALA A 44 17.31 -2.49 -20.49
N VAL A 45 16.89 -2.73 -19.25
CA VAL A 45 17.57 -2.30 -18.02
C VAL A 45 18.24 -3.52 -17.39
N ASP A 46 19.51 -3.38 -17.01
CA ASP A 46 20.26 -4.49 -16.38
C ASP A 46 19.90 -4.67 -14.90
N ASP A 47 20.28 -5.81 -14.31
CA ASP A 47 19.96 -6.16 -12.92
C ASP A 47 20.49 -5.13 -11.90
N ALA A 48 21.65 -4.52 -12.17
CA ALA A 48 22.20 -3.50 -11.28
C ALA A 48 21.38 -2.20 -11.32
N GLN A 49 20.84 -1.86 -12.49
CA GLN A 49 19.96 -0.72 -12.67
C GLN A 49 18.56 -0.96 -12.10
N THR A 50 17.99 -2.17 -12.20
CA THR A 50 16.69 -2.48 -11.58
C THR A 50 16.75 -2.43 -10.06
N GLN A 51 17.84 -2.91 -9.45
CA GLN A 51 18.08 -2.76 -8.01
C GLN A 51 18.18 -1.29 -7.60
N ARG A 52 18.95 -0.48 -8.34
CA ARG A 52 19.03 0.97 -8.08
C ARG A 52 17.65 1.61 -8.18
N LEU A 53 16.87 1.31 -9.22
CA LEU A 53 15.51 1.83 -9.37
C LEU A 53 14.60 1.47 -8.20
N ALA A 54 14.68 0.23 -7.69
CA ALA A 54 13.94 -0.21 -6.50
C ALA A 54 14.30 0.59 -5.24
N GLU A 55 15.57 0.98 -5.07
CA GLU A 55 16.01 1.86 -3.98
C GLU A 55 15.47 3.29 -4.10
N LEU A 56 15.10 3.73 -5.31
CA LEU A 56 14.58 5.09 -5.53
C LEU A 56 13.10 5.22 -5.18
N VAL A 57 12.37 4.11 -5.16
CA VAL A 57 10.95 4.13 -4.81
C VAL A 57 10.84 4.47 -3.32
N PRO A 58 10.08 5.53 -2.95
CA PRO A 58 9.94 5.92 -1.55
C PRO A 58 9.52 4.74 -0.67
N PRO A 59 9.94 4.74 0.62
CA PRO A 59 9.54 3.69 1.54
C PRO A 59 8.03 3.64 1.69
N LEU A 60 7.53 2.53 2.22
CA LEU A 60 6.14 2.43 2.64
C LEU A 60 5.79 3.59 3.58
N LEU A 61 4.54 4.06 3.50
CA LEU A 61 3.98 5.09 4.38
C LEU A 61 3.03 4.40 5.37
N PRO A 62 3.49 3.87 6.52
CA PRO A 62 2.71 2.96 7.34
C PRO A 62 1.38 3.55 7.79
N VAL A 63 1.38 4.86 8.07
CA VAL A 63 0.17 5.62 8.44
C VAL A 63 -0.91 5.58 7.36
N LEU A 64 -0.53 5.61 6.07
CA LEU A 64 -1.50 5.53 4.97
C LEU A 64 -2.03 4.11 4.81
N TYR A 65 -1.18 3.09 4.91
CA TYR A 65 -1.60 1.69 4.84
C TYR A 65 -2.54 1.32 5.99
N GLU A 66 -2.24 1.78 7.21
CA GLU A 66 -3.12 1.62 8.37
C GLU A 66 -4.46 2.32 8.15
N LYS A 67 -4.44 3.56 7.63
CA LYS A 67 -5.68 4.28 7.28
C LYS A 67 -6.52 3.49 6.27
N TRP A 68 -5.93 3.01 5.18
CA TRP A 68 -6.66 2.30 4.13
C TRP A 68 -7.17 0.94 4.60
N ALA A 69 -6.42 0.21 5.42
CA ALA A 69 -6.87 -1.02 6.05
C ALA A 69 -8.08 -0.77 6.98
N ASN A 70 -8.07 0.33 7.73
CA ASN A 70 -9.22 0.72 8.57
C ASN A 70 -10.44 1.13 7.74
N MET A 71 -10.24 1.86 6.63
CA MET A 71 -11.33 2.19 5.69
C MET A 71 -11.95 0.93 5.09
N PHE A 72 -11.12 -0.03 4.71
CA PHE A 72 -11.57 -1.35 4.25
C PHE A 72 -12.38 -2.08 5.32
N ALA A 73 -11.83 -2.23 6.54
CA ALA A 73 -12.53 -2.90 7.63
C ALA A 73 -13.87 -2.22 7.96
N SER A 74 -13.90 -0.89 7.94
CA SER A 74 -15.15 -0.11 8.09
C SER A 74 -16.17 -0.51 7.03
N ARG A 75 -15.75 -0.48 5.75
CA ARG A 75 -16.62 -0.79 4.63
C ARG A 75 -17.10 -2.24 4.61
N LEU A 76 -16.26 -3.18 5.02
CA LEU A 76 -16.61 -4.59 5.07
C LEU A 76 -17.79 -4.82 6.03
N PHE A 77 -17.75 -4.24 7.22
CA PHE A 77 -18.84 -4.35 8.21
C PHE A 77 -20.11 -3.60 7.81
N GLU A 78 -20.01 -2.56 6.98
CA GLU A 78 -21.19 -1.87 6.45
C GLU A 78 -21.93 -2.69 5.38
N THR A 79 -21.25 -3.63 4.72
CA THR A 79 -21.75 -4.24 3.47
C THR A 79 -21.87 -5.76 3.52
N VAL A 80 -21.21 -6.41 4.48
CA VAL A 80 -21.17 -7.87 4.62
C VAL A 80 -21.90 -8.28 5.89
N PRO A 81 -22.76 -9.32 5.86
CA PRO A 81 -23.38 -9.88 7.05
C PRO A 81 -22.35 -10.33 8.09
N GLU A 82 -22.65 -10.10 9.37
CA GLU A 82 -21.74 -10.37 10.49
C GLU A 82 -21.23 -11.82 10.53
N GLU A 83 -22.12 -12.79 10.28
CA GLU A 83 -21.78 -14.23 10.24
C GLU A 83 -20.69 -14.54 9.18
N GLN A 84 -20.73 -13.86 8.03
CA GLN A 84 -19.72 -14.04 6.97
C GLN A 84 -18.39 -13.40 7.34
N ILE A 85 -18.42 -12.28 8.08
CA ILE A 85 -17.21 -11.62 8.59
C ILE A 85 -16.53 -12.50 9.64
N GLU A 86 -17.31 -13.09 10.56
CA GLU A 86 -16.82 -14.05 11.53
C GLU A 86 -16.17 -15.26 10.85
N ASP A 87 -16.84 -15.84 9.85
CA ASP A 87 -16.31 -16.96 9.07
C ASP A 87 -15.02 -16.59 8.32
N LEU A 88 -14.96 -15.41 7.71
CA LEU A 88 -13.78 -14.90 7.02
C LEU A 88 -12.60 -14.66 7.98
N CYS A 89 -12.87 -14.30 9.24
CA CYS A 89 -11.85 -14.05 10.26
C CYS A 89 -11.43 -15.31 11.03
N ARG A 90 -12.00 -16.49 10.73
CA ARG A 90 -11.50 -17.74 11.33
C ARG A 90 -10.07 -18.03 10.87
N SER A 91 -9.34 -18.76 11.71
CA SER A 91 -7.97 -19.18 11.40
C SER A 91 -7.91 -20.05 10.15
N GLY A 92 -6.97 -19.75 9.27
CA GLY A 92 -6.68 -20.53 8.08
C GLY A 92 -6.04 -19.69 6.99
N GLU A 93 -5.12 -20.28 6.23
CA GLU A 93 -4.44 -19.58 5.13
C GLU A 93 -5.42 -19.14 4.04
N LYS A 94 -6.42 -19.98 3.73
CA LYS A 94 -7.45 -19.66 2.72
C LYS A 94 -8.26 -18.42 3.10
N ASN A 95 -8.60 -18.28 4.38
CA ASN A 95 -9.34 -17.14 4.90
C ASN A 95 -8.50 -15.86 4.83
N ARG A 96 -7.22 -15.93 5.22
CA ARG A 96 -6.28 -14.81 5.09
C ARG A 96 -6.09 -14.40 3.63
N ALA A 97 -5.87 -15.35 2.73
CA ALA A 97 -5.72 -15.09 1.30
C ALA A 97 -6.99 -14.46 0.71
N THR A 98 -8.17 -14.95 1.09
CA THR A 98 -9.46 -14.35 0.70
C THR A 98 -9.58 -12.92 1.21
N LEU A 99 -9.24 -12.65 2.47
CA LEU A 99 -9.28 -11.32 3.05
C LEU A 99 -8.36 -10.34 2.31
N LEU A 100 -7.14 -10.78 1.96
CA LEU A 100 -6.19 -9.99 1.18
C LEU A 100 -6.68 -9.72 -0.24
N LEU A 101 -7.27 -10.72 -0.90
CA LEU A 101 -7.85 -10.55 -2.22
C LEU A 101 -8.98 -9.51 -2.21
N VAL A 102 -9.89 -9.61 -1.25
CA VAL A 102 -11.00 -8.66 -1.12
C VAL A 102 -10.50 -7.26 -0.76
N TYR A 103 -9.44 -7.15 0.06
CA TYR A 103 -8.77 -5.87 0.31
C TYR A 103 -8.17 -5.27 -0.97
N ILE A 104 -7.46 -6.06 -1.78
CA ILE A 104 -6.92 -5.60 -3.07
C ILE A 104 -8.05 -5.12 -3.98
N MET A 105 -9.12 -5.90 -4.13
CA MET A 105 -10.29 -5.50 -4.92
C MET A 105 -10.93 -4.19 -4.42
N PHE A 106 -10.94 -3.96 -3.10
CA PHE A 106 -11.39 -2.70 -2.51
C PHE A 106 -10.48 -1.52 -2.89
N MET A 107 -9.15 -1.73 -2.86
CA MET A 107 -8.17 -0.71 -3.25
C MET A 107 -8.30 -0.32 -4.74
N GLU A 108 -8.63 -1.27 -5.60
CA GLU A 108 -8.86 -1.06 -7.04
C GLU A 108 -10.21 -0.37 -7.38
N SER A 109 -11.04 -0.05 -6.37
CA SER A 109 -12.28 0.67 -6.62
C SER A 109 -12.02 2.13 -7.02
N GLU A 110 -12.82 2.68 -7.93
CA GLU A 110 -12.72 4.09 -8.37
C GLU A 110 -12.70 5.08 -7.19
N ARG A 111 -13.47 4.77 -6.14
CA ARG A 111 -13.49 5.56 -4.90
C ARG A 111 -12.13 5.54 -4.21
N MET A 112 -11.53 4.36 -4.06
CA MET A 112 -10.24 4.23 -3.40
C MET A 112 -9.10 4.79 -4.25
N GLU A 113 -9.15 4.68 -5.57
CA GLU A 113 -8.18 5.33 -6.46
C GLU A 113 -8.14 6.85 -6.20
N LYS A 114 -9.32 7.49 -6.15
CA LYS A 114 -9.44 8.92 -5.80
C LYS A 114 -8.93 9.22 -4.39
N GLN A 115 -9.26 8.37 -3.41
CA GLN A 115 -8.83 8.53 -2.02
C GLN A 115 -7.30 8.43 -1.87
N VAL A 116 -6.68 7.42 -2.48
CA VAL A 116 -5.23 7.19 -2.44
C VAL A 116 -4.51 8.38 -3.05
N ALA A 117 -4.97 8.89 -4.19
CA ALA A 117 -4.38 10.08 -4.81
C ALA A 117 -4.53 11.33 -3.94
N GLN A 118 -5.63 11.49 -3.21
CA GLN A 118 -5.80 12.59 -2.25
C GLN A 118 -4.89 12.44 -1.03
N ASP A 119 -4.82 11.24 -0.47
CA ASP A 119 -4.04 10.93 0.73
C ASP A 119 -2.54 11.09 0.49
N LEU A 120 -2.05 10.60 -0.65
CA LEU A 120 -0.68 10.79 -1.08
C LEU A 120 -0.37 12.28 -1.23
N ARG A 121 -1.24 13.05 -1.90
CA ARG A 121 -1.04 14.51 -2.04
C ARG A 121 -1.01 15.21 -0.69
N ALA A 122 -1.95 14.92 0.20
CA ALA A 122 -2.00 15.52 1.53
C ALA A 122 -0.74 15.18 2.35
N HIS A 123 -0.31 13.93 2.31
CA HIS A 123 0.89 13.48 3.01
C HIS A 123 2.18 14.06 2.39
N GLY A 124 2.22 14.21 1.06
CA GLY A 124 3.31 14.87 0.34
C GLY A 124 3.43 16.35 0.68
N LEU A 125 2.30 17.05 0.81
CA LEU A 125 2.25 18.45 1.27
C LEU A 125 2.71 18.61 2.72
N GLN A 126 2.46 17.63 3.59
CA GLN A 126 2.99 17.64 4.97
C GLN A 126 4.51 17.46 5.02
N LEU A 127 5.07 16.66 4.11
CA LEU A 127 6.51 16.41 4.02
C LEU A 127 7.26 17.52 3.27
N ALA A 128 6.60 18.17 2.30
CA ALA A 128 7.15 19.23 1.47
C ALA A 128 6.07 20.28 1.12
N PRO A 129 5.77 21.23 2.04
CA PRO A 129 4.72 22.24 1.88
C PRO A 129 4.94 23.15 0.66
N GLU A 130 6.21 23.39 0.33
CA GLU A 130 6.64 24.27 -0.76
C GLU A 130 6.39 23.66 -2.17
N ALA A 131 6.09 22.36 -2.26
CA ALA A 131 6.02 21.63 -3.53
C ALA A 131 4.64 21.66 -4.23
N GLY A 132 3.64 22.30 -3.62
CA GLY A 132 2.31 22.55 -4.24
C GLY A 132 1.47 21.29 -4.53
N GLN A 133 0.43 21.41 -5.36
CA GLN A 133 -0.54 20.33 -5.65
C GLN A 133 0.06 19.08 -6.30
N ASP A 134 1.25 19.23 -6.86
CA ASP A 134 2.01 18.18 -7.53
C ASP A 134 3.06 17.57 -6.59
N ALA A 135 3.07 17.89 -5.29
CA ALA A 135 4.15 17.59 -4.34
C ALA A 135 4.69 16.17 -4.37
N VAL A 136 3.86 15.13 -4.48
CA VAL A 136 4.34 13.74 -4.57
C VAL A 136 4.94 13.44 -5.93
N ALA A 137 4.29 13.86 -7.02
CA ALA A 137 4.81 13.67 -8.36
C ALA A 137 6.06 14.53 -8.59
N SER A 138 6.12 15.74 -8.06
CA SER A 138 7.27 16.64 -8.03
C SER A 138 8.36 16.14 -7.10
N TYR A 139 8.04 15.52 -5.97
CA TYR A 139 9.02 14.85 -5.10
C TYR A 139 9.62 13.63 -5.80
N LEU A 140 8.78 12.77 -6.39
CA LEU A 140 9.20 11.62 -7.18
C LEU A 140 10.01 12.08 -8.40
N ARG A 141 9.54 13.07 -9.16
CA ARG A 141 10.26 13.65 -10.32
C ARG A 141 11.54 14.36 -9.91
N ALA A 142 11.57 15.09 -8.79
CA ALA A 142 12.76 15.79 -8.30
C ALA A 142 13.82 14.79 -7.81
N ARG A 143 13.41 13.73 -7.10
CA ARG A 143 14.28 12.61 -6.75
C ARG A 143 14.77 11.93 -8.03
N LEU A 144 13.89 11.48 -8.93
CA LEU A 144 14.26 10.85 -10.20
C LEU A 144 15.19 11.74 -11.05
N SER A 145 14.98 13.06 -11.06
CA SER A 145 15.81 14.02 -11.81
C SER A 145 17.17 14.27 -11.16
N SER A 146 17.25 14.39 -9.83
CA SER A 146 18.54 14.48 -9.13
C SER A 146 19.36 13.20 -9.33
N LEU A 147 18.66 12.06 -9.37
CA LEU A 147 19.26 10.73 -9.54
C LEU A 147 19.70 10.48 -10.99
N ALA A 148 18.96 10.94 -12.00
CA ALA A 148 19.40 10.93 -13.39
C ALA A 148 20.65 11.80 -13.61
N ALA A 149 20.78 12.90 -12.87
CA ALA A 149 21.98 13.74 -12.89
C ALA A 149 23.17 13.08 -12.18
N GLU A 150 22.96 12.31 -11.11
CA GLU A 150 24.00 11.54 -10.43
C GLU A 150 24.48 10.33 -11.24
N ALA A 151 23.56 9.60 -11.88
CA ALA A 151 23.91 8.48 -12.76
C ALA A 151 24.76 8.92 -13.98
N ARG A 152 24.50 10.13 -14.52
CA ARG A 152 25.32 10.74 -15.58
C ARG A 152 26.70 11.20 -15.13
N LYS A 153 26.92 11.41 -13.82
CA LYS A 153 28.24 11.76 -13.26
C LYS A 153 29.11 10.54 -12.96
N LEU A 154 28.54 9.34 -12.99
CA LEU A 154 29.21 8.05 -12.79
C LEU A 154 29.58 7.35 -14.12
N GLN A 155 29.32 8.00 -15.26
CA GLN A 155 29.82 7.65 -16.59
C GLN A 155 31.02 8.53 -16.93
#